data_AF-A0A1H0BG11-F1
#
_entry.id   AF-A0A1H0BG11-F1
#
_cell.length_a   1.000
_cell.length_b   1.000
_cell.length_c   1.000
_cell.angle_alpha   90.00
_cell.angle_beta   90.00
_cell.angle_gamma   90.00
#
_symmetry.space_group_name_H-M   'P 1'
#
loop_
_entity.id
_entity.type
_entity.pdbx_description
1 polymer ?
#
loop_
_entity_poly.entity_id
_entity_poly.type
_entity_poly.pdbx_seq_one_letter_code
_entity_poly.pdbx_strand_id
1 'polypeptide(L)'
;MPFHRPSRLRAAPVAIVIGLGLIAGLAPALAEPASDTTVAWHCYRNAAATVLATEKTDSVGSKLLLRKTTADLKADCAVEQRPSDRVLGEDDPNDAKGWSAYTVVGLVKNLLILDEGTSPDRNLVIVEVPAGRKLLDVGYSVQDGCGPSSGCQSEEFRFDDKELTFWRQLKDKPTPKNCPGYAGFMKTTGAAALEERSVFTFVTRKVEGSGTRRCTARQ
;
A
#
# COMPACT_ATOMS: atom_id res chain seq x y z
N MET A 1 -14.01 -66.17 -24.30
CA MET A 1 -13.24 -67.44 -24.41
C MET A 1 -11.84 -67.18 -23.83
N PRO A 2 -11.21 -68.16 -23.17
CA PRO A 2 -11.12 -68.30 -21.71
C PRO A 2 -9.68 -68.04 -21.22
N PHE A 3 -9.33 -67.95 -19.93
CA PHE A 3 -9.12 -69.10 -19.04
C PHE A 3 -8.75 -68.64 -17.62
N HIS A 4 -9.37 -69.32 -16.64
CA HIS A 4 -8.90 -69.81 -15.34
C HIS A 4 -7.69 -69.20 -14.58
N ARG A 5 -7.97 -68.80 -13.31
CA ARG A 5 -7.57 -69.38 -11.98
C ARG A 5 -6.29 -70.25 -11.92
N PRO A 6 -5.59 -70.45 -10.76
CA PRO A 6 -6.06 -70.30 -9.36
C PRO A 6 -5.03 -69.78 -8.31
N SER A 7 -5.57 -69.60 -7.10
CA SER A 7 -4.96 -69.48 -5.78
C SER A 7 -3.81 -70.45 -5.45
N ARG A 8 -2.87 -70.01 -4.59
CA ARG A 8 -2.29 -70.87 -3.54
C ARG A 8 -2.04 -70.08 -2.25
N LEU A 9 -2.60 -70.64 -1.16
CA LEU A 9 -2.21 -70.40 0.22
C LEU A 9 -0.73 -70.76 0.45
N ARG A 10 -0.08 -70.09 1.40
CA ARG A 10 0.81 -70.67 2.44
C ARG A 10 1.13 -69.56 3.44
N ALA A 11 0.60 -69.68 4.66
CA ALA A 11 1.26 -70.30 5.82
C ALA A 11 2.23 -69.32 6.50
N ALA A 12 1.81 -68.82 7.67
CA ALA A 12 2.67 -68.15 8.63
C ALA A 12 3.74 -69.13 9.15
N PRO A 13 4.86 -68.58 9.62
CA PRO A 13 5.22 -68.85 11.01
C PRO A 13 5.57 -67.58 11.78
N VAL A 14 5.12 -67.61 13.03
CA VAL A 14 5.51 -66.76 14.14
C VAL A 14 7.02 -66.86 14.36
N ALA A 15 7.69 -65.72 14.42
CA ALA A 15 8.99 -65.60 15.05
C ALA A 15 8.97 -64.37 15.96
N ILE A 16 8.91 -64.66 17.27
CA ILE A 16 9.11 -63.71 18.35
C ILE A 16 10.62 -63.42 18.39
N VAL A 17 11.00 -62.16 18.17
CA VAL A 17 12.33 -61.66 18.51
C VAL A 17 12.15 -60.58 19.56
N ILE A 18 12.51 -60.92 20.80
CA ILE A 18 12.66 -59.98 21.92
C ILE A 18 13.97 -59.23 21.66
N GLY A 19 13.85 -58.06 21.04
CA GLY A 19 14.95 -57.10 20.95
C GLY A 19 14.79 -56.04 22.02
N LEU A 20 15.66 -56.06 23.03
CA LEU A 20 15.89 -54.92 23.92
C LEU A 20 16.43 -53.75 23.09
N GLY A 21 15.54 -52.89 22.61
CA GLY A 21 15.87 -51.62 21.99
C GLY A 21 15.98 -50.53 23.04
N LEU A 22 17.16 -49.91 23.14
CA LEU A 22 17.34 -48.64 23.82
C LEU A 22 16.29 -47.64 23.35
N ILE A 23 15.45 -47.17 24.27
CA ILE A 23 14.52 -46.06 24.04
C ILE A 23 15.37 -44.79 24.06
N ALA A 24 15.99 -44.46 22.93
CA ALA A 24 16.42 -43.09 22.69
C ALA A 24 15.14 -42.26 22.64
N GLY A 25 14.93 -41.43 23.66
CA GLY A 25 13.76 -40.58 23.80
C GLY A 25 13.59 -39.70 22.56
N LEU A 26 12.67 -40.09 21.69
CA LEU A 26 12.06 -39.20 20.71
C LEU A 26 11.24 -38.19 21.54
N ALA A 27 11.88 -37.09 21.93
CA ALA A 27 11.15 -35.91 22.33
C ALA A 27 10.20 -35.59 21.16
N PRO A 28 8.88 -35.44 21.40
CA PRO A 28 8.00 -34.95 20.36
C PRO A 28 8.55 -33.60 19.92
N ALA A 29 8.96 -33.49 18.66
CA ALA A 29 9.13 -32.21 18.03
C ALA A 29 7.77 -31.52 18.15
N LEU A 30 7.65 -30.61 19.12
CA LEU A 30 6.60 -29.63 19.16
C LEU A 30 6.73 -28.89 17.83
N ALA A 31 5.87 -29.26 16.88
CA ALA A 31 5.63 -28.45 15.71
C ALA A 31 5.21 -27.10 16.26
N GLU A 32 6.09 -26.10 16.16
CA GLU A 32 5.70 -24.73 16.38
C GLU A 32 4.49 -24.47 15.46
N PRO A 33 3.36 -23.99 16.00
CA PRO A 33 2.24 -23.65 15.16
C PRO A 33 2.76 -22.62 14.15
N ALA A 34 2.69 -22.98 12.87
CA ALA A 34 2.89 -22.02 11.80
C ALA A 34 1.98 -20.84 12.13
N SER A 35 2.58 -19.68 12.39
CA SER A 35 1.81 -18.46 12.61
C SER A 35 1.08 -18.20 11.31
N ASP A 36 -0.20 -18.55 11.27
CA ASP A 36 -1.11 -18.27 10.18
C ASP A 36 -1.34 -16.75 10.23
N THR A 37 -0.37 -16.00 9.70
CA THR A 37 -0.41 -14.54 9.60
C THR A 37 -1.52 -14.20 8.63
N THR A 38 -2.71 -14.07 9.17
CA THR A 38 -3.90 -13.68 8.41
C THR A 38 -3.62 -12.27 7.88
N VAL A 39 -3.42 -12.16 6.57
CA VAL A 39 -3.15 -10.87 5.92
C VAL A 39 -4.38 -9.99 6.08
N ALA A 40 -4.26 -8.91 6.85
CA ALA A 40 -5.37 -7.99 7.10
C ALA A 40 -5.60 -7.11 5.87
N TRP A 41 -6.85 -7.11 5.36
CA TRP A 41 -7.27 -6.24 4.26
C TRP A 41 -8.20 -5.14 4.77
N HIS A 42 -7.93 -3.92 4.33
CA HIS A 42 -8.80 -2.75 4.51
C HIS A 42 -9.69 -2.57 3.27
N CYS A 43 -10.99 -2.35 3.47
CA CYS A 43 -11.95 -2.09 2.41
C CYS A 43 -12.40 -0.62 2.43
N TYR A 44 -11.94 0.17 1.48
CA TYR A 44 -12.39 1.55 1.26
C TYR A 44 -13.47 1.55 0.18
N ARG A 45 -14.69 1.98 0.49
CA ARG A 45 -15.82 1.91 -0.45
C ARG A 45 -16.66 3.18 -0.41
N ASN A 46 -17.11 3.59 -1.58
CA ASN A 46 -18.19 4.57 -1.75
C ASN A 46 -19.04 4.19 -2.97
N ALA A 47 -19.91 5.08 -3.45
CA ALA A 47 -20.80 4.79 -4.58
C ALA A 47 -20.08 4.60 -5.93
N ALA A 48 -18.86 5.12 -6.09
CA ALA A 48 -18.13 5.11 -7.35
C ALA A 48 -17.15 3.94 -7.46
N ALA A 49 -16.45 3.60 -6.38
CA ALA A 49 -15.42 2.57 -6.38
C ALA A 49 -15.20 1.92 -5.01
N THR A 50 -14.61 0.73 -5.08
CA THR A 50 -14.11 -0.02 -3.94
C THR A 50 -12.60 -0.23 -4.13
N VAL A 51 -11.83 0.00 -3.06
CA VAL A 51 -10.39 -0.22 -3.01
C VAL A 51 -10.11 -1.16 -1.84
N LEU A 52 -9.52 -2.31 -2.13
CA LEU A 52 -8.98 -3.20 -1.11
C LEU A 52 -7.49 -2.91 -0.97
N ALA A 53 -7.04 -2.69 0.26
CA ALA A 53 -5.64 -2.43 0.55
C ALA A 53 -5.13 -3.42 1.59
N THR A 54 -3.92 -3.93 1.40
CA THR A 54 -3.20 -4.66 2.45
C THR A 54 -1.74 -4.26 2.43
N GLU A 55 -1.09 -4.29 3.58
CA GLU A 55 0.34 -4.03 3.67
C GLU A 55 1.13 -5.11 2.92
N LYS A 56 2.21 -4.71 2.26
CA LYS A 56 3.12 -5.68 1.63
C LYS A 56 3.97 -6.33 2.71
N THR A 57 4.18 -7.64 2.60
CA THR A 57 5.00 -8.41 3.56
C THR A 57 6.49 -8.15 3.41
N ASP A 58 6.96 -7.99 2.17
CA ASP A 58 8.39 -7.95 1.84
C ASP A 58 8.87 -6.58 1.36
N SER A 59 8.01 -5.54 1.47
CA SER A 59 8.34 -4.16 1.09
C SER A 59 7.43 -3.16 1.79
N VAL A 60 7.80 -1.88 1.75
CA VAL A 60 6.97 -0.79 2.29
C VAL A 60 5.71 -0.55 1.44
N GLY A 61 4.66 0.03 2.03
CA GLY A 61 3.44 0.41 1.33
C GLY A 61 2.39 -0.71 1.21
N SER A 62 1.40 -0.48 0.35
CA SER A 62 0.23 -1.36 0.22
C SER A 62 0.11 -2.01 -1.15
N LYS A 63 -0.35 -3.26 -1.19
CA LYS A 63 -0.99 -3.84 -2.37
C LYS A 63 -2.41 -3.29 -2.47
N LEU A 64 -2.80 -2.79 -3.64
CA LEU A 64 -4.07 -2.12 -3.86
C LEU A 64 -4.84 -2.80 -5.00
N LEU A 65 -6.04 -3.30 -4.68
CA LEU A 65 -6.99 -3.84 -5.64
C LEU A 65 -8.13 -2.86 -5.86
N LEU A 66 -8.31 -2.44 -7.10
CA LEU A 66 -9.31 -1.47 -7.53
C LEU A 66 -10.49 -2.19 -8.18
N ARG A 67 -11.70 -1.85 -7.73
CA ARG A 67 -12.92 -2.55 -8.11
C ARG A 67 -14.06 -1.57 -8.32
N LYS A 68 -14.91 -1.84 -9.30
CA LYS A 68 -16.18 -1.13 -9.43
C LYS A 68 -17.12 -1.56 -8.31
N THR A 69 -17.69 -0.58 -7.60
CA THR A 69 -18.68 -0.83 -6.54
C THR A 69 -19.93 -1.49 -7.09
N THR A 70 -20.48 -2.42 -6.32
CA THR A 70 -21.77 -3.06 -6.54
C THR A 70 -22.73 -2.73 -5.41
N ALA A 71 -23.99 -3.16 -5.51
CA ALA A 71 -24.94 -3.01 -4.40
C ALA A 71 -24.58 -3.89 -3.18
N ASP A 72 -23.79 -4.95 -3.39
CA ASP A 72 -23.43 -5.92 -2.35
C ASP A 72 -22.10 -5.53 -1.67
N LEU A 73 -22.22 -5.03 -0.44
CA LEU A 73 -21.08 -4.65 0.39
C LEU A 73 -20.17 -5.87 0.69
N LYS A 74 -20.75 -7.03 0.98
CA LYS A 74 -19.99 -8.23 1.34
C LYS A 74 -19.18 -8.69 0.14
N ALA A 75 -19.81 -8.72 -1.04
CA ALA A 75 -19.10 -9.04 -2.27
C ALA A 75 -17.98 -8.03 -2.53
N ASP A 76 -18.25 -6.72 -2.38
CA ASP A 76 -17.26 -5.67 -2.67
C ASP A 76 -16.03 -5.74 -1.78
N CYS A 77 -16.20 -6.07 -0.51
CA CYS A 77 -15.09 -6.21 0.45
C CYS A 77 -14.48 -7.62 0.51
N ALA A 78 -14.93 -8.55 -0.33
CA ALA A 78 -14.32 -9.87 -0.47
C ALA A 78 -12.94 -9.76 -1.15
N VAL A 79 -11.94 -10.43 -0.58
CA VAL A 79 -10.52 -10.32 -0.99
C VAL A 79 -10.20 -11.12 -2.25
N GLU A 80 -11.08 -12.03 -2.66
CA GLU A 80 -10.97 -12.75 -3.92
C GLU A 80 -11.00 -11.77 -5.09
N GLN A 81 -9.92 -11.77 -5.87
CA GLN A 81 -9.80 -10.95 -7.06
C GLN A 81 -10.79 -11.41 -8.13
N ARG A 82 -11.56 -10.46 -8.67
CA ARG A 82 -12.48 -10.67 -9.79
C ARG A 82 -11.74 -10.42 -11.11
N PRO A 83 -12.20 -11.01 -12.23
CA PRO A 83 -11.62 -10.73 -13.55
C PRO A 83 -11.66 -9.25 -13.97
N SER A 84 -12.60 -8.47 -13.41
CA SER A 84 -12.74 -7.04 -13.67
C SER A 84 -11.92 -6.14 -12.74
N ASP A 85 -11.29 -6.71 -11.71
CA ASP A 85 -10.52 -5.93 -10.77
C ASP A 85 -9.14 -5.60 -11.35
N ARG A 86 -8.61 -4.44 -10.95
CA ARG A 86 -7.30 -3.97 -11.37
C ARG A 86 -6.38 -3.91 -10.17
N VAL A 87 -5.20 -4.51 -10.25
CA VAL A 87 -4.16 -4.30 -9.25
C VAL A 87 -3.39 -3.04 -9.63
N LEU A 88 -3.32 -2.07 -8.73
CA LEU A 88 -2.61 -0.83 -9.02
C LEU A 88 -1.11 -1.11 -9.19
N GLY A 89 -0.56 -0.63 -10.30
CA GLY A 89 0.86 -0.78 -10.65
C GLY A 89 1.24 -2.08 -11.36
N GLU A 90 0.33 -3.05 -11.49
CA GLU A 90 0.63 -4.32 -12.19
C GLU A 90 0.70 -4.14 -13.72
N ASP A 91 -0.14 -3.28 -14.28
CA ASP A 91 -0.21 -3.06 -15.73
C ASP A 91 0.71 -1.95 -16.26
N ASP A 92 1.63 -1.41 -15.45
CA ASP A 92 2.55 -0.36 -15.90
C ASP A 92 3.92 -0.95 -16.27
N PRO A 93 4.16 -1.28 -17.56
CA PRO A 93 5.42 -1.90 -17.99
C PRO A 93 6.63 -0.95 -17.88
N ASN A 94 6.40 0.36 -17.71
CA ASN A 94 7.45 1.36 -17.56
C ASN A 94 7.65 1.81 -16.10
N ASP A 95 6.71 1.46 -15.21
CA ASP A 95 6.67 1.95 -13.83
C ASP A 95 6.35 0.86 -12.79
N ALA A 96 6.80 -0.39 -13.04
CA ALA A 96 6.68 -1.49 -12.07
C ALA A 96 7.35 -1.18 -10.71
N LYS A 97 8.19 -0.14 -10.63
CA LYS A 97 8.81 0.36 -9.40
C LYS A 97 8.10 1.59 -8.81
N GLY A 98 7.41 2.43 -9.58
CA GLY A 98 6.79 3.67 -9.08
C GLY A 98 5.41 3.49 -8.46
N TRP A 99 5.06 2.28 -8.02
CA TRP A 99 3.89 1.99 -7.17
C TRP A 99 4.30 1.27 -5.88
N SER A 100 5.59 1.29 -5.53
CA SER A 100 6.10 0.36 -4.52
C SER A 100 5.76 0.74 -3.09
N ALA A 101 5.58 2.02 -2.73
CA ALA A 101 5.57 2.44 -1.32
C ALA A 101 4.35 3.28 -0.87
N TYR A 102 3.25 3.26 -1.63
CA TYR A 102 2.06 4.06 -1.29
C TYR A 102 1.22 3.47 -0.16
N THR A 103 0.70 4.34 0.68
CA THR A 103 -0.32 4.08 1.70
C THR A 103 -1.60 4.84 1.36
N VAL A 104 -2.76 4.27 1.73
CA VAL A 104 -4.05 4.92 1.48
C VAL A 104 -4.28 6.04 2.48
N VAL A 105 -4.53 7.24 1.98
CA VAL A 105 -4.97 8.39 2.79
C VAL A 105 -6.49 8.47 2.82
N GLY A 106 -7.14 8.24 1.67
CA GLY A 106 -8.59 8.29 1.59
C GLY A 106 -9.14 8.04 0.19
N LEU A 107 -10.45 7.85 0.12
CA LEU A 107 -11.20 7.63 -1.12
C LEU A 107 -12.36 8.63 -1.22
N VAL A 108 -12.23 9.61 -2.11
CA VAL A 108 -13.23 10.67 -2.33
C VAL A 108 -13.80 10.55 -3.73
N LYS A 109 -15.10 10.31 -3.85
CA LYS A 109 -15.76 10.03 -5.15
C LYS A 109 -14.99 8.91 -5.87
N ASN A 110 -14.57 9.12 -7.11
CA ASN A 110 -13.79 8.17 -7.88
C ASN A 110 -12.27 8.43 -7.79
N LEU A 111 -11.79 9.11 -6.74
CA LEU A 111 -10.40 9.52 -6.59
C LEU A 111 -9.80 8.92 -5.31
N LEU A 112 -8.79 8.07 -5.50
CA LEU A 112 -7.98 7.49 -4.43
C LEU A 112 -6.79 8.41 -4.17
N ILE A 113 -6.63 8.82 -2.90
CA ILE A 113 -5.55 9.68 -2.42
C ILE A 113 -4.52 8.77 -1.75
N LEU A 114 -3.28 8.86 -2.22
CA LEU A 114 -2.16 8.05 -1.77
C LEU A 114 -1.02 8.92 -1.27
N ASP A 115 -0.39 8.47 -0.19
CA ASP A 115 0.82 9.06 0.39
C ASP A 115 1.98 8.07 0.28
N GLU A 116 3.13 8.56 -0.16
CA GLU A 116 4.39 7.83 -0.16
C GLU A 116 5.46 8.65 0.55
N GLY A 117 6.32 7.97 1.30
CA GLY A 117 7.50 8.56 1.91
C GLY A 117 7.32 8.96 3.37
N THR A 118 8.34 9.61 3.90
CA THR A 118 8.42 10.03 5.30
C THR A 118 8.79 11.49 5.35
N SER A 119 8.18 12.26 6.27
CA SER A 119 8.45 13.70 6.37
C SER A 119 9.95 13.99 6.51
N PRO A 120 10.50 14.99 5.78
CA PRO A 120 9.81 15.92 4.89
C PRO A 120 9.60 15.42 3.45
N ASP A 121 10.19 14.29 3.09
CA ASP A 121 10.22 13.72 1.73
C ASP A 121 9.04 12.80 1.46
N ARG A 122 7.99 13.41 0.93
CA ARG A 122 6.75 12.72 0.57
C ARG A 122 6.32 12.99 -0.86
N ASN A 123 5.59 12.04 -1.43
CA ASN A 123 4.87 12.18 -2.68
C ASN A 123 3.38 11.98 -2.45
N LEU A 124 2.59 12.90 -3.02
CA LEU A 124 1.14 12.81 -3.07
C LEU A 124 0.74 12.31 -4.46
N VAL A 125 0.02 11.19 -4.48
CA VAL A 125 -0.53 10.64 -5.71
C VAL A 125 -2.05 10.60 -5.65
N ILE A 126 -2.70 11.07 -6.71
CA ILE A 126 -4.15 10.96 -6.88
C ILE A 126 -4.43 10.06 -8.06
N VAL A 127 -5.21 9.00 -7.84
CA VAL A 127 -5.56 7.99 -8.84
C VAL A 127 -7.05 8.00 -9.08
N GLU A 128 -7.45 8.02 -10.35
CA GLU A 128 -8.83 7.76 -10.73
C GLU A 128 -9.14 6.26 -10.65
N VAL A 129 -10.11 5.89 -9.81
CA VAL A 129 -10.58 4.51 -9.59
C VAL A 129 -11.98 4.29 -10.18
N PRO A 130 -12.33 3.07 -10.60
CA PRO A 130 -11.51 1.86 -10.61
C PRO A 130 -10.52 1.79 -11.78
N ALA A 131 -10.46 2.83 -12.62
CA ALA A 131 -9.64 2.83 -13.83
C ALA A 131 -8.13 2.73 -13.56
N GLY A 132 -7.63 3.06 -12.36
CA GLY A 132 -6.20 3.02 -12.04
C GLY A 132 -5.37 4.09 -12.75
N ARG A 133 -5.98 5.18 -13.22
CA ARG A 133 -5.27 6.24 -13.96
C ARG A 133 -4.67 7.26 -12.99
N LYS A 134 -3.35 7.42 -13.00
CA LYS A 134 -2.65 8.48 -12.24
C LYS A 134 -3.06 9.86 -12.78
N LEU A 135 -3.58 10.73 -11.91
CA LEU A 135 -3.99 12.11 -12.24
C LEU A 135 -3.01 13.16 -11.70
N LEU A 136 -2.43 12.89 -10.55
CA LEU A 136 -1.47 13.76 -9.88
C LEU A 136 -0.34 12.90 -9.32
N ASP A 137 0.88 13.41 -9.45
CA ASP A 137 2.10 12.86 -8.85
C ASP A 137 3.02 14.05 -8.54
N VAL A 138 3.08 14.45 -7.28
CA VAL A 138 3.83 15.63 -6.86
C VAL A 138 4.49 15.41 -5.52
N GLY A 139 5.72 15.90 -5.39
CA GLY A 139 6.37 16.06 -4.10
C GLY A 139 5.58 17.01 -3.22
N TYR A 140 5.50 16.69 -1.93
CA TYR A 140 4.88 17.53 -0.92
C TYR A 140 5.58 17.31 0.43
N SER A 141 5.24 18.09 1.44
CA SER A 141 5.68 17.84 2.81
C SER A 141 4.62 18.22 3.82
N VAL A 142 4.84 17.77 5.05
CA VAL A 142 4.00 18.03 6.22
C VAL A 142 4.91 18.28 7.42
N GLN A 143 4.58 19.27 8.23
CA GLN A 143 5.30 19.62 9.46
C GLN A 143 4.52 19.15 10.71
N ASP A 144 5.12 19.33 11.88
CA ASP A 144 4.48 19.14 13.20
C ASP A 144 3.83 17.77 13.43
N GLY A 145 4.42 16.71 12.89
CA GLY A 145 3.94 15.33 13.08
C GLY A 145 2.62 15.01 12.37
N CYS A 146 2.17 15.86 11.45
CA CYS A 146 0.97 15.63 10.67
C CYS A 146 1.16 14.47 9.68
N GLY A 147 0.72 13.26 10.03
CA GLY A 147 0.70 12.11 9.13
C GLY A 147 -0.64 12.02 8.37
N PRO A 148 -0.68 12.18 7.04
CA PRO A 148 -1.93 12.09 6.28
C PRO A 148 -2.60 10.72 6.36
N SER A 149 -1.81 9.65 6.27
CA SER A 149 -2.29 8.27 6.43
C SER A 149 -2.75 7.93 7.86
N SER A 150 -2.33 8.70 8.87
CA SER A 150 -2.84 8.62 10.24
C SER A 150 -4.05 9.52 10.51
N GLY A 151 -4.63 10.14 9.47
CA GLY A 151 -5.84 10.95 9.58
C GLY A 151 -5.60 12.39 10.04
N CYS A 152 -4.40 12.95 9.86
CA CYS A 152 -4.15 14.36 10.14
C CYS A 152 -5.11 15.26 9.33
N GLN A 153 -5.70 16.27 10.00
CA GLN A 153 -6.53 17.31 9.41
C GLN A 153 -6.07 18.67 9.95
N SER A 154 -5.20 19.36 9.21
CA SER A 154 -4.64 20.65 9.61
C SER A 154 -4.38 21.54 8.38
N GLU A 155 -3.77 22.70 8.58
CA GLU A 155 -3.31 23.55 7.47
C GLU A 155 -2.13 22.92 6.69
N GLU A 156 -1.47 21.89 7.24
CA GLU A 156 -0.40 21.16 6.55
C GLU A 156 -0.95 20.20 5.50
N PHE A 157 -2.03 19.50 5.87
CA PHE A 157 -2.73 18.56 5.01
C PHE A 157 -4.15 18.36 5.53
N ARG A 158 -5.14 18.54 4.66
CA ARG A 158 -6.54 18.24 4.94
C ARG A 158 -7.31 18.01 3.68
N PHE A 159 -8.37 17.21 3.75
CA PHE A 159 -9.30 17.06 2.64
C PHE A 159 -10.72 16.80 3.13
N ASP A 160 -11.68 17.16 2.30
CA ASP A 160 -13.10 16.90 2.51
C ASP A 160 -13.73 16.26 1.26
N ASP A 161 -15.02 16.48 1.00
CA ASP A 161 -15.73 15.97 -0.17
C ASP A 161 -15.52 16.82 -1.45
N LYS A 162 -14.91 18.00 -1.32
CA LYS A 162 -14.74 19.01 -2.36
C LYS A 162 -13.29 19.17 -2.77
N GLU A 163 -12.38 19.21 -1.82
CA GLU A 163 -10.98 19.57 -2.07
C GLU A 163 -9.97 18.92 -1.13
N LEU A 164 -8.71 18.96 -1.56
CA LEU A 164 -7.52 18.56 -0.80
C LEU A 164 -6.56 19.76 -0.75
N THR A 165 -6.23 20.21 0.45
CA THR A 165 -5.21 21.25 0.70
C THR A 165 -3.90 20.60 1.14
N PHE A 166 -2.77 21.00 0.55
CA PHE A 166 -1.45 20.46 0.85
C PHE A 166 -0.32 21.41 0.44
N TRP A 167 0.88 21.22 0.99
CA TRP A 167 2.08 21.97 0.60
C TRP A 167 2.82 21.31 -0.55
N ARG A 168 2.54 21.76 -1.78
CA ARG A 168 3.12 21.21 -3.01
C ARG A 168 4.54 21.71 -3.23
N GLN A 169 5.46 20.81 -3.55
CA GLN A 169 6.80 21.17 -4.01
C GLN A 169 6.75 21.90 -5.36
N LEU A 170 7.41 23.05 -5.41
CA LEU A 170 7.61 23.83 -6.63
C LEU A 170 8.80 23.30 -7.44
N LYS A 171 8.78 23.55 -8.76
CA LYS A 171 9.90 23.22 -9.66
C LYS A 171 11.09 24.16 -9.50
N ASP A 172 10.87 25.33 -8.89
CA ASP A 172 11.91 26.33 -8.67
C ASP A 172 12.99 25.79 -7.74
N LYS A 173 14.26 25.99 -8.13
CA LYS A 173 15.39 25.58 -7.28
C LYS A 173 15.49 26.48 -6.05
N PRO A 174 15.61 25.92 -4.83
CA PRO A 174 15.90 26.70 -3.65
C PRO A 174 17.33 27.26 -3.73
N THR A 175 17.48 28.49 -3.29
CA THR A 175 18.73 29.25 -3.25
C THR A 175 18.76 30.08 -1.97
N PRO A 176 19.93 30.59 -1.54
CA PRO A 176 19.99 31.52 -0.41
C PRO A 176 19.10 32.76 -0.56
N LYS A 177 18.73 33.15 -1.80
CA LYS A 177 17.93 34.34 -2.08
C LYS A 177 16.42 34.13 -1.93
N ASN A 178 15.93 32.93 -2.23
CA ASN A 178 14.49 32.63 -2.28
C ASN A 178 14.03 31.59 -1.23
N CYS A 179 14.97 31.00 -0.48
CA CYS A 179 14.69 30.03 0.58
C CYS A 179 15.31 30.51 1.91
N PRO A 180 14.51 31.12 2.79
CA PRO A 180 14.93 31.37 4.18
C PRO A 180 15.36 30.06 4.84
N GLY A 181 16.51 30.05 5.50
CA GLY A 181 17.06 28.85 6.14
C GLY A 181 17.90 27.94 5.23
N TYR A 182 18.04 28.27 3.93
CA TYR A 182 18.78 27.44 2.96
C TYR A 182 20.15 26.95 3.46
N ALA A 183 20.99 27.87 3.96
CA ALA A 183 22.33 27.49 4.45
C ALA A 183 22.28 26.51 5.62
N GLY A 184 21.26 26.61 6.48
CA GLY A 184 20.99 25.66 7.55
C GLY A 184 20.61 24.29 6.99
N PHE A 185 19.63 24.25 6.09
CA PHE A 185 19.17 23.00 5.45
C PHE A 185 20.30 22.28 4.70
N MET A 186 21.10 23.01 3.93
CA MET A 186 22.26 22.42 3.22
C MET A 186 23.31 21.88 4.19
N LYS A 187 23.45 22.44 5.38
CA LYS A 187 24.37 21.94 6.41
C LYS A 187 23.83 20.71 7.13
N THR A 188 22.52 20.65 7.37
CA THR A 188 21.90 19.58 8.20
C THR A 188 21.46 18.38 7.39
N THR A 189 20.78 18.60 6.26
CA THR A 189 20.20 17.53 5.45
C THR A 189 20.78 17.47 4.04
N GLY A 190 21.48 18.53 3.59
CA GLY A 190 22.08 18.57 2.27
C GLY A 190 21.11 18.92 1.14
N ALA A 191 19.84 19.18 1.45
CA ALA A 191 18.84 19.57 0.48
C ALA A 191 17.74 20.46 1.08
N ALA A 192 17.07 21.21 0.21
CA ALA A 192 15.93 22.05 0.53
C ALA A 192 14.88 21.95 -0.59
N ALA A 193 13.66 22.40 -0.33
CA ALA A 193 12.63 22.59 -1.35
C ALA A 193 11.85 23.89 -1.11
N LEU A 194 11.44 24.52 -2.20
CA LEU A 194 10.40 25.54 -2.18
C LEU A 194 9.05 24.87 -2.33
N GLU A 195 8.11 25.31 -1.53
CA GLU A 195 6.75 24.76 -1.54
C GLU A 195 5.72 25.88 -1.57
N GLU A 196 4.55 25.54 -2.10
CA GLU A 196 3.38 26.41 -2.14
C GLU A 196 2.16 25.65 -1.64
N ARG A 197 1.42 26.27 -0.72
CA ARG A 197 0.12 25.76 -0.30
C ARG A 197 -0.81 25.76 -1.50
N SER A 198 -1.27 24.57 -1.87
CA SER A 198 -2.04 24.32 -3.07
C SER A 198 -3.34 23.60 -2.71
N VAL A 199 -4.36 23.77 -3.54
CA VAL A 199 -5.66 23.11 -3.42
C VAL A 199 -5.90 22.26 -4.66
N PHE A 200 -6.18 20.98 -4.47
CA PHE A 200 -6.72 20.11 -5.51
C PHE A 200 -8.23 20.04 -5.39
N THR A 201 -8.96 20.53 -6.40
CA THR A 201 -10.43 20.47 -6.41
C THR A 201 -10.88 19.16 -7.07
N PHE A 202 -11.62 18.31 -6.36
CA PHE A 202 -12.00 16.98 -6.86
C PHE A 202 -12.93 17.02 -8.08
N VAL A 203 -13.76 18.05 -8.20
CA VAL A 203 -14.69 18.20 -9.33
C VAL A 203 -13.96 18.56 -10.62
N THR A 204 -13.06 19.56 -10.56
CA THR A 204 -12.35 20.05 -11.75
C THR A 204 -11.08 19.26 -12.04
N ARG A 205 -10.58 18.50 -11.05
CA ARG A 205 -9.34 17.73 -11.09
C ARG A 205 -8.11 18.60 -11.37
N LYS A 206 -8.11 19.82 -10.85
CA LYS A 206 -7.05 20.81 -11.02
C LYS A 206 -6.39 21.15 -9.70
N VAL A 207 -5.10 21.44 -9.78
CA VAL A 207 -4.31 22.01 -8.67
C VAL A 207 -4.20 23.51 -8.88
N GLU A 208 -4.57 24.28 -7.87
CA GLU A 208 -4.44 25.73 -7.82
C GLU A 208 -3.52 26.14 -6.67
N GLY A 209 -2.54 27.00 -6.95
CA GLY A 209 -1.64 27.54 -5.94
C GLY A 209 -2.26 28.74 -5.23
N SER A 210 -2.11 28.81 -3.90
CA SER A 210 -2.60 29.95 -3.11
C SER A 210 -1.64 31.14 -3.10
N GLY A 211 -0.44 31.01 -3.66
CA GLY A 211 0.65 32.00 -3.54
C GLY A 211 1.34 32.00 -2.18
N THR A 212 0.82 31.29 -1.17
CA THR A 212 1.48 31.14 0.13
C THR A 212 2.65 30.16 -0.01
N ARG A 213 3.88 30.62 0.23
CA ARG A 213 5.10 29.83 0.02
C ARG A 213 5.88 29.60 1.31
N ARG A 214 6.62 28.49 1.35
CA ARG A 214 7.60 28.19 2.40
C ARG A 214 8.84 27.53 1.82
N CYS A 215 9.89 27.50 2.63
CA CYS A 215 11.03 26.63 2.37
C CYS A 215 11.09 25.53 3.43
N THR A 216 11.41 24.31 3.01
CA THR A 216 11.55 23.16 3.89
C THR A 216 12.88 22.45 3.64
N ALA A 217 13.42 21.78 4.66
CA ALA A 217 14.53 20.86 4.50
C ALA A 217 14.06 19.60 3.75
N ARG A 218 15.00 18.93 3.06
CA ARG A 218 14.77 17.69 2.28
C ARG A 218 15.94 16.71 2.52
N GLN A 219 15.71 15.42 2.29
CA GLN A 219 16.65 14.31 2.58
C GLN A 219 16.81 13.39 1.36
#